data_AF-A0A960V7G1-F1
#
_entry.id   AF-A0A960V7G1-F1
#
_cell.length_a   1.000
_cell.length_b   1.000
_cell.length_c   1.000
_cell.angle_alpha   90.00
_cell.angle_beta   90.00
_cell.angle_gamma   90.00
#
_symmetry.space_group_name_H-M   'P 1'
#
loop_
_entity.id
_entity.type
_entity.pdbx_description
1 polymer ?
#
loop_
_entity_poly.entity_id
_entity_poly.type
_entity_poly.pdbx_seq_one_letter_code
_entity_poly.pdbx_strand_id
1 'polypeptide(L)'
;ELRDRENSVGNPDPFYSTLAHELQHLIRFSYSMGLDEVWIDEGTSELMSDLTGFGPQTSRLNCFRGDTSKSDSCSGGVAGVDLFNWNNSLKSYAYAYSFFKYIFSVSNFDTSQKYSFLKSTIQGTNGIRANNTSNLISLFKNSSNYHTQKLGSSNSSVFSKLLGLFLSQSVGYTNLSKVYFGNSTATSLEDIKPYYLMPAEMNPIRSPEGFGSITKYNYFQVYPSSAYRVKGSISGISGSKDLVAIVSDSDFLLYNGSIISGSYGATTTEIEELSNNSDLKVVCPYGDFLEEHKKNFNSRNFLIPHTHNTTKFTGE
;
A
#
# COMPACT_ATOMS: atom_id res chain seq x y z
N GLU A 1 3.53 -31.77 1.16
CA GLU A 1 4.25 -31.07 0.07
C GLU A 1 4.70 -29.65 0.44
N LEU A 2 3.82 -28.64 0.54
CA LEU A 2 4.23 -27.25 0.90
C LEU A 2 4.91 -27.19 2.28
N ARG A 3 4.30 -27.81 3.29
CA ARG A 3 4.83 -27.94 4.65
C ARG A 3 6.23 -28.57 4.66
N ASP A 4 6.38 -29.70 3.98
CA ASP A 4 7.65 -30.44 3.96
C ASP A 4 8.76 -29.65 3.23
N ARG A 5 8.39 -28.93 2.17
CA ARG A 5 9.29 -28.02 1.45
C ARG A 5 9.79 -26.89 2.35
N GLU A 6 8.91 -26.18 3.03
CA GLU A 6 9.31 -25.06 3.91
C GLU A 6 10.12 -25.55 5.12
N ASN A 7 9.68 -26.65 5.75
CA ASN A 7 10.42 -27.26 6.86
C ASN A 7 11.84 -27.69 6.43
N SER A 8 12.01 -28.22 5.21
CA SER A 8 13.33 -28.66 4.71
C SER A 8 14.33 -27.52 4.50
N VAL A 9 13.87 -26.27 4.40
CA VAL A 9 14.75 -25.08 4.28
C VAL A 9 14.82 -24.28 5.59
N GLY A 10 14.32 -24.83 6.70
CA GLY A 10 14.30 -24.18 8.01
C GLY A 10 13.28 -23.05 8.13
N ASN A 11 12.35 -22.95 7.17
CA ASN A 11 11.24 -22.01 7.26
C ASN A 11 10.17 -22.53 8.22
N PRO A 12 9.45 -21.63 8.89
CA PRO A 12 8.33 -22.00 9.76
C PRO A 12 7.18 -22.67 9.00
N ASP A 13 6.46 -23.54 9.71
CA ASP A 13 5.36 -24.32 9.16
C ASP A 13 4.25 -23.42 8.58
N PRO A 14 3.93 -23.54 7.28
CA PRO A 14 2.87 -22.75 6.64
C PRO A 14 1.53 -22.86 7.35
N PHE A 15 1.21 -24.02 7.96
CA PHE A 15 -0.03 -24.20 8.68
C PHE A 15 -0.12 -23.28 9.90
N TYR A 16 0.96 -23.17 10.69
CA TYR A 16 0.97 -22.31 11.86
C TYR A 16 1.03 -20.82 11.47
N SER A 17 1.74 -20.49 10.39
CA SER A 17 1.73 -19.15 9.79
C SER A 17 0.31 -18.73 9.41
N THR A 18 -0.45 -19.61 8.76
CA THR A 18 -1.86 -19.37 8.41
C THR A 18 -2.73 -19.27 9.66
N LEU A 19 -2.57 -20.18 10.63
CA LEU A 19 -3.35 -20.12 11.87
C LEU A 19 -3.16 -18.80 12.61
N ALA A 20 -1.92 -18.28 12.68
CA ALA A 20 -1.62 -17.00 13.29
C ALA A 20 -2.26 -15.82 12.55
N HIS A 21 -2.26 -15.87 11.22
CA HIS A 21 -2.92 -14.88 10.37
C HIS A 21 -4.45 -14.86 10.59
N GLU A 22 -5.10 -16.02 10.55
CA GLU A 22 -6.56 -16.13 10.76
C GLU A 22 -6.98 -15.81 12.20
N LEU A 23 -6.17 -16.19 13.19
CA LEU A 23 -6.40 -15.81 14.58
C LEU A 23 -6.35 -14.28 14.75
N GLN A 24 -5.46 -13.60 14.02
CA GLN A 24 -5.40 -12.15 14.06
C GLN A 24 -6.66 -11.50 13.48
N HIS A 25 -7.23 -12.04 12.39
CA HIS A 25 -8.54 -11.59 11.92
C HIS A 25 -9.62 -11.75 12.98
N LEU A 26 -9.65 -12.88 13.70
CA LEU A 26 -10.62 -13.09 14.79
C LEU A 26 -10.48 -12.06 15.93
N ILE A 27 -9.25 -11.78 16.36
CA ILE A 27 -8.98 -10.75 17.37
C ILE A 27 -9.47 -9.40 16.86
N ARG A 28 -9.12 -9.04 15.62
CA ARG A 28 -9.47 -7.76 15.02
C ARG A 28 -10.97 -7.60 14.81
N PHE A 29 -11.66 -8.67 14.41
CA PHE A 29 -13.11 -8.68 14.16
C PHE A 29 -13.91 -8.21 15.39
N SER A 30 -13.43 -8.53 16.59
CA SER A 30 -14.03 -8.09 17.86
C SER A 30 -14.03 -6.56 18.03
N TYR A 31 -13.19 -5.84 17.28
CA TYR A 31 -13.10 -4.38 17.26
C TYR A 31 -13.60 -3.75 15.96
N SER A 32 -13.47 -4.47 14.83
CA SER A 32 -13.74 -3.92 13.50
C SER A 32 -15.12 -4.24 12.95
N MET A 33 -15.72 -5.37 13.37
CA MET A 33 -16.91 -5.94 12.74
C MET A 33 -16.78 -6.06 11.19
N GLY A 34 -15.54 -6.22 10.69
CA GLY A 34 -15.26 -6.37 9.25
C GLY A 34 -15.32 -5.08 8.41
N LEU A 35 -15.29 -3.90 9.03
CA LEU A 35 -15.45 -2.61 8.35
C LEU A 35 -14.13 -1.88 8.03
N ASP A 36 -13.02 -2.61 7.98
CA ASP A 36 -11.70 -2.02 7.78
C ASP A 36 -11.32 -1.96 6.30
N GLU A 37 -10.45 -1.00 5.96
CA GLU A 37 -9.72 -1.08 4.70
C GLU A 37 -8.97 -2.43 4.64
N VAL A 38 -9.25 -3.21 3.59
CA VAL A 38 -8.80 -4.61 3.48
C VAL A 38 -7.29 -4.74 3.58
N TRP A 39 -6.52 -3.83 2.96
CA TRP A 39 -5.06 -3.86 3.06
C TRP A 39 -4.53 -3.64 4.48
N ILE A 40 -5.29 -2.95 5.35
CA ILE A 40 -4.92 -2.79 6.75
C ILE A 40 -5.20 -4.06 7.54
N ASP A 41 -6.36 -4.67 7.32
CA ASP A 41 -6.70 -5.94 7.95
C ASP A 41 -5.66 -7.01 7.59
N GLU A 42 -5.47 -7.23 6.29
CA GLU A 42 -4.58 -8.24 5.74
C GLU A 42 -3.11 -7.95 6.05
N GLY A 43 -2.67 -6.69 5.90
CA GLY A 43 -1.30 -6.29 6.22
C GLY A 43 -0.96 -6.47 7.70
N THR A 44 -1.92 -6.22 8.60
CA THR A 44 -1.76 -6.46 10.04
C THR A 44 -1.71 -7.96 10.35
N SER A 45 -2.57 -8.76 9.72
CA SER A 45 -2.61 -10.22 9.91
C SER A 45 -1.33 -10.91 9.43
N GLU A 46 -0.81 -10.52 8.26
CA GLU A 46 0.49 -10.98 7.75
C GLU A 46 1.64 -10.57 8.70
N LEU A 47 1.62 -9.35 9.22
CA LEU A 47 2.62 -8.89 10.19
C LEU A 47 2.56 -9.68 11.50
N MET A 48 1.37 -10.01 11.99
CA MET A 48 1.21 -10.78 13.23
C MET A 48 1.71 -12.22 13.08
N SER A 49 1.52 -12.82 11.92
CA SER A 49 2.11 -14.13 11.60
C SER A 49 3.64 -14.09 11.70
N ASP A 50 4.28 -13.05 11.15
CA ASP A 50 5.72 -12.81 11.29
C ASP A 50 6.16 -12.64 12.74
N LEU A 51 5.50 -11.74 13.49
CA LEU A 51 5.87 -11.41 14.86
C LEU A 51 5.64 -12.53 15.88
N THR A 52 4.83 -13.53 15.56
CA THR A 52 4.54 -14.68 16.44
C THR A 52 5.53 -15.84 16.27
N GLY A 53 6.61 -15.64 15.51
CA GLY A 53 7.69 -16.60 15.36
C GLY A 53 7.57 -17.48 14.12
N PHE A 54 6.60 -17.18 13.24
CA PHE A 54 6.53 -17.77 11.89
C PHE A 54 7.36 -16.96 10.87
N GLY A 55 8.38 -16.26 11.38
CA GLY A 55 9.48 -15.67 10.64
C GLY A 55 9.09 -14.47 9.77
N PRO A 56 10.08 -13.68 9.30
CA PRO A 56 9.79 -12.72 8.26
C PRO A 56 9.13 -13.47 7.11
N GLN A 57 8.02 -12.93 6.59
CA GLN A 57 7.29 -13.52 5.47
C GLN A 57 8.13 -13.29 4.20
N THR A 58 9.28 -13.97 4.10
CA THR A 58 10.28 -13.77 3.05
C THR A 58 9.67 -14.07 1.68
N SER A 59 8.72 -14.98 1.59
CA SER A 59 7.89 -15.20 0.41
C SER A 59 7.13 -13.94 -0.01
N ARG A 60 6.55 -13.18 0.93
CA ARG A 60 5.89 -11.89 0.69
C ARG A 60 6.90 -10.84 0.26
N LEU A 61 8.05 -10.73 0.92
CA LEU A 61 9.11 -9.80 0.53
C LEU A 61 9.68 -10.11 -0.87
N ASN A 62 9.87 -11.39 -1.17
CA ASN A 62 10.29 -11.86 -2.49
C ASN A 62 9.22 -11.58 -3.55
N CYS A 63 7.94 -11.75 -3.20
CA CYS A 63 6.86 -11.40 -4.12
C CYS A 63 6.76 -9.88 -4.32
N PHE A 64 7.03 -9.09 -3.28
CA PHE A 64 7.04 -7.63 -3.34
C PHE A 64 8.02 -7.13 -4.41
N ARG A 65 9.25 -7.66 -4.38
CA ARG A 65 10.32 -7.29 -5.31
C ARG A 65 10.19 -7.93 -6.68
N GLY A 66 9.28 -8.89 -6.86
CA GLY A 66 9.06 -9.56 -8.14
C GLY A 66 9.92 -10.79 -8.43
N ASP A 67 10.38 -11.48 -7.40
CA ASP A 67 11.10 -12.73 -7.51
C ASP A 67 10.16 -13.88 -7.92
N THR A 68 10.42 -14.44 -9.11
CA THR A 68 9.63 -15.53 -9.69
C THR A 68 10.18 -16.92 -9.36
N SER A 69 11.28 -17.04 -8.62
CA SER A 69 11.89 -18.34 -8.28
C SER A 69 10.96 -19.28 -7.51
N LYS A 70 9.90 -18.73 -6.89
CA LYS A 70 8.90 -19.47 -6.11
C LYS A 70 7.49 -19.42 -6.71
N SER A 71 7.15 -18.39 -7.48
CA SER A 71 5.85 -18.26 -8.15
C SER A 71 5.87 -17.21 -9.26
N ASP A 72 5.41 -17.59 -10.45
CA ASP A 72 5.25 -16.67 -11.59
C ASP A 72 4.23 -15.55 -11.31
N SER A 73 3.30 -15.77 -10.37
CA SER A 73 2.35 -14.75 -9.92
C SER A 73 3.01 -13.50 -9.33
N CYS A 74 4.29 -13.59 -8.95
CA CYS A 74 5.06 -12.48 -8.42
C CYS A 74 5.77 -11.67 -9.51
N SER A 75 5.77 -12.11 -10.77
CA SER A 75 6.47 -11.43 -11.87
C SER A 75 6.19 -9.93 -11.94
N GLY A 76 7.23 -9.11 -11.98
CA GLY A 76 7.12 -7.63 -11.99
C GLY A 76 6.85 -7.01 -10.61
N GLY A 77 6.78 -7.81 -9.54
CA GLY A 77 6.60 -7.32 -8.17
C GLY A 77 5.28 -6.58 -7.98
N VAL A 78 5.27 -5.65 -7.02
CA VAL A 78 4.10 -4.80 -6.73
C VAL A 78 3.94 -3.63 -7.70
N ALA A 79 4.70 -3.60 -8.80
CA ALA A 79 4.54 -2.57 -9.81
C ALA A 79 3.08 -2.53 -10.32
N GLY A 80 2.44 -1.36 -10.21
CA GLY A 80 1.04 -1.13 -10.56
C GLY A 80 -0.01 -1.74 -9.62
N VAL A 81 0.38 -2.30 -8.48
CA VAL A 81 -0.57 -2.81 -7.47
C VAL A 81 -1.05 -1.65 -6.60
N ASP A 82 -2.37 -1.55 -6.42
CA ASP A 82 -3.04 -0.55 -5.58
C ASP A 82 -3.46 -1.19 -4.24
N LEU A 83 -3.00 -0.64 -3.12
CA LEU A 83 -3.40 -1.03 -1.75
C LEU A 83 -4.89 -0.77 -1.49
N PHE A 84 -5.46 0.28 -2.06
CA PHE A 84 -6.85 0.68 -1.85
C PHE A 84 -7.83 -0.07 -2.76
N ASN A 85 -7.35 -0.57 -3.90
CA ASN A 85 -8.12 -1.44 -4.79
C ASN A 85 -7.68 -2.90 -4.64
N TRP A 86 -8.14 -3.52 -3.55
CA TRP A 86 -7.78 -4.88 -3.20
C TRP A 86 -8.33 -5.92 -4.19
N ASN A 87 -7.47 -6.80 -4.69
CA ASN A 87 -7.85 -7.83 -5.66
C ASN A 87 -7.51 -9.27 -5.24
N ASN A 88 -7.18 -9.48 -3.96
CA ASN A 88 -6.78 -10.78 -3.39
C ASN A 88 -5.55 -11.44 -4.05
N SER A 89 -4.76 -10.70 -4.84
CA SER A 89 -3.54 -11.25 -5.46
C SER A 89 -2.42 -11.39 -4.43
N LEU A 90 -1.52 -12.36 -4.64
CA LEU A 90 -0.31 -12.51 -3.82
C LEU A 90 0.52 -11.21 -3.73
N LYS A 91 0.45 -10.36 -4.75
CA LYS A 91 1.11 -9.06 -4.77
C LYS A 91 0.42 -8.03 -3.86
N SER A 92 -0.91 -8.05 -3.74
CA SER A 92 -1.64 -7.19 -2.80
C SER A 92 -1.27 -7.52 -1.36
N TYR A 93 -1.25 -8.81 -1.00
CA TYR A 93 -0.76 -9.29 0.29
C TYR A 93 0.71 -8.89 0.52
N ALA A 94 1.57 -9.08 -0.48
CA ALA A 94 2.98 -8.70 -0.40
C ALA A 94 3.17 -7.19 -0.19
N TYR A 95 2.38 -6.35 -0.88
CA TYR A 95 2.44 -4.91 -0.72
C TYR A 95 1.97 -4.50 0.68
N ALA A 96 0.79 -4.96 1.10
CA ALA A 96 0.23 -4.65 2.41
C ALA A 96 1.16 -5.08 3.55
N TYR A 97 1.62 -6.33 3.55
CA TYR A 97 2.58 -6.83 4.54
C TYR A 97 3.84 -5.98 4.59
N SER A 98 4.48 -5.75 3.43
CA SER A 98 5.78 -5.07 3.39
C SER A 98 5.65 -3.63 3.90
N PHE A 99 4.60 -2.92 3.50
CA PHE A 99 4.40 -1.55 3.96
C PHE A 99 4.00 -1.50 5.44
N PHE A 100 3.17 -2.42 5.93
CA PHE A 100 2.84 -2.51 7.36
C PHE A 100 4.06 -2.85 8.22
N LYS A 101 4.88 -3.81 7.78
CA LYS A 101 6.15 -4.15 8.43
C LYS A 101 7.06 -2.93 8.51
N TYR A 102 7.17 -2.16 7.43
CA TYR A 102 7.93 -0.92 7.43
C TYR A 102 7.39 0.09 8.44
N ILE A 103 6.08 0.41 8.40
CA ILE A 103 5.47 1.37 9.34
C ILE A 103 5.65 0.90 10.80
N PHE A 104 5.41 -0.38 11.08
CA PHE A 104 5.63 -0.98 12.39
C PHE A 104 7.08 -0.77 12.85
N SER A 105 8.05 -1.14 12.00
CA SER A 105 9.46 -1.10 12.36
C SER A 105 10.00 0.31 12.54
N VAL A 106 9.44 1.31 11.85
CA VAL A 106 9.85 2.72 11.98
C VAL A 106 8.95 3.54 12.92
N SER A 107 7.93 2.94 13.54
CA SER A 107 7.02 3.65 14.46
C SER A 107 7.73 4.13 15.73
N ASN A 108 8.56 3.29 16.33
CA ASN A 108 9.22 3.56 17.61
C ASN A 108 10.62 2.93 17.66
N PHE A 109 11.44 3.34 18.63
CA PHE A 109 12.81 2.83 18.78
C PHE A 109 12.87 1.50 19.52
N ASP A 110 12.10 1.36 20.58
CA ASP A 110 12.07 0.14 21.37
C ASP A 110 10.93 -0.80 20.99
N THR A 111 11.17 -2.09 21.23
CA THR A 111 10.25 -3.17 20.91
C THR A 111 8.90 -2.99 21.60
N SER A 112 8.87 -2.57 22.86
CA SER A 112 7.62 -2.43 23.62
C SER A 112 6.71 -1.37 23.02
N GLN A 113 7.26 -0.23 22.62
CA GLN A 113 6.52 0.85 21.97
C GLN A 113 6.02 0.46 20.58
N LYS A 114 6.79 -0.32 19.81
CA LYS A 114 6.32 -0.89 18.53
C LYS A 114 5.10 -1.79 18.73
N TYR A 115 5.13 -2.66 19.74
CA TYR A 115 3.97 -3.49 20.09
C TYR A 115 2.80 -2.67 20.62
N SER A 116 3.04 -1.58 21.36
CA SER A 116 1.99 -0.64 21.75
C SER A 116 1.34 0.01 20.53
N PHE A 117 2.13 0.48 19.56
CA PHE A 117 1.62 0.98 18.28
C PHE A 117 0.76 -0.06 17.57
N LEU A 118 1.25 -1.30 17.42
CA LEU A 118 0.51 -2.40 16.81
C LEU A 118 -0.79 -2.73 17.57
N LYS A 119 -0.76 -2.72 18.91
CA LYS A 119 -1.96 -2.90 19.71
C LYS A 119 -2.98 -1.79 19.46
N SER A 120 -2.53 -0.53 19.34
CA SER A 120 -3.38 0.61 19.02
C SER A 120 -3.97 0.53 17.60
N THR A 121 -3.27 -0.06 16.62
CA THR A 121 -3.85 -0.25 15.28
C THR A 121 -5.02 -1.24 15.30
N ILE A 122 -4.96 -2.27 16.15
CA ILE A 122 -5.98 -3.33 16.30
C ILE A 122 -7.13 -2.89 17.20
N GLN A 123 -6.83 -2.61 18.48
CA GLN A 123 -7.82 -2.39 19.54
C GLN A 123 -8.27 -0.92 19.62
N GLY A 124 -7.47 -0.02 19.05
CA GLY A 124 -7.67 1.42 19.17
C GLY A 124 -7.06 2.03 20.42
N THR A 125 -6.95 3.34 20.42
CA THR A 125 -6.56 4.17 21.57
C THR A 125 -7.28 5.51 21.43
N ASN A 126 -7.91 5.98 22.51
CA ASN A 126 -8.73 7.21 22.50
C ASN A 126 -9.81 7.23 21.41
N GLY A 127 -10.45 6.08 21.15
CA GLY A 127 -11.51 5.96 20.15
C GLY A 127 -11.03 5.90 18.68
N ILE A 128 -9.71 5.94 18.44
CA ILE A 128 -9.13 5.83 17.10
C ILE A 128 -8.43 4.48 16.98
N ARG A 129 -8.78 3.69 15.97
CA ARG A 129 -8.09 2.46 15.55
C ARG A 129 -7.74 2.55 14.06
N ALA A 130 -6.83 1.72 13.56
CA ALA A 130 -6.43 1.76 12.15
C ALA A 130 -7.48 1.09 11.23
N ASN A 131 -8.71 1.58 11.18
CA ASN A 131 -9.75 1.08 10.28
C ASN A 131 -9.68 1.67 8.87
N ASN A 132 -8.94 2.76 8.72
CA ASN A 132 -8.65 3.40 7.45
C ASN A 132 -7.25 4.03 7.50
N THR A 133 -6.76 4.44 6.33
CA THR A 133 -5.42 5.02 6.19
C THR A 133 -5.23 6.27 7.07
N SER A 134 -6.25 7.13 7.16
CA SER A 134 -6.17 8.33 8.01
C SER A 134 -5.90 7.99 9.46
N ASN A 135 -6.64 7.02 9.99
CA ASN A 135 -6.53 6.65 11.37
C ASN A 135 -5.24 5.88 11.66
N LEU A 136 -4.75 5.04 10.74
CA LEU A 136 -3.42 4.43 10.84
C LEU A 136 -2.34 5.51 10.99
N ILE A 137 -2.40 6.56 10.17
CA ILE A 137 -1.42 7.64 10.21
C ILE A 137 -1.60 8.53 11.44
N SER A 138 -2.83 8.77 11.88
CA SER A 138 -3.09 9.43 13.17
C SER A 138 -2.47 8.67 14.34
N LEU A 139 -2.53 7.33 14.33
CA LEU A 139 -1.86 6.49 15.33
C LEU A 139 -0.34 6.54 15.21
N PHE A 140 0.21 6.51 13.99
CA PHE A 140 1.65 6.65 13.76
C PHE A 140 2.17 7.97 14.32
N LYS A 141 1.41 9.07 14.17
CA LYS A 141 1.77 10.40 14.71
C LYS A 141 1.82 10.45 16.25
N ASN A 142 1.25 9.47 16.94
CA ASN A 142 1.38 9.32 18.39
C ASN A 142 2.62 8.51 18.81
N SER A 143 3.37 7.97 17.84
CA SER A 143 4.55 7.16 18.12
C SER A 143 5.78 8.04 18.38
N SER A 144 6.74 7.52 19.14
CA SER A 144 7.91 8.27 19.60
C SER A 144 8.83 8.72 18.46
N ASN A 145 8.83 8.01 17.33
CA ASN A 145 9.65 8.34 16.17
C ASN A 145 8.96 9.28 15.17
N TYR A 146 7.79 9.85 15.52
CA TYR A 146 7.12 10.83 14.66
C TYR A 146 7.80 12.20 14.77
N HIS A 147 8.36 12.67 13.63
CA HIS A 147 8.99 13.98 13.52
C HIS A 147 8.13 14.92 12.68
N THR A 148 7.24 15.71 13.31
CA THR A 148 6.35 16.67 12.61
C THR A 148 7.10 17.58 11.63
N GLN A 149 8.30 18.04 11.98
CA GLN A 149 9.08 18.93 11.11
C GLN A 149 9.62 18.23 9.86
N LYS A 150 9.78 16.91 9.89
CA LYS A 150 10.25 16.10 8.76
C LYS A 150 9.07 15.59 7.93
N LEU A 151 8.09 14.96 8.57
CA LEU A 151 6.96 14.32 7.90
C LEU A 151 5.77 15.25 7.63
N GLY A 152 5.72 16.44 8.24
CA GLY A 152 4.58 17.35 8.16
C GLY A 152 3.48 17.01 9.18
N SER A 153 2.46 17.87 9.27
CA SER A 153 1.38 17.75 10.26
C SER A 153 0.11 17.09 9.75
N SER A 154 -0.13 17.09 8.43
CA SER A 154 -1.30 16.45 7.82
C SER A 154 -1.05 14.97 7.59
N ASN A 155 -2.10 14.15 7.74
CA ASN A 155 -1.96 12.70 7.52
C ASN A 155 -1.50 12.39 6.09
N SER A 156 -1.98 13.14 5.09
CA SER A 156 -1.60 12.95 3.69
C SER A 156 -0.11 13.18 3.45
N SER A 157 0.47 14.22 4.09
CA SER A 157 1.91 14.49 3.99
C SER A 157 2.73 13.37 4.64
N VAL A 158 2.32 12.93 5.83
CA VAL A 158 2.97 11.85 6.57
C VAL A 158 2.93 10.54 5.78
N PHE A 159 1.76 10.13 5.30
CA PHE A 159 1.58 8.92 4.49
C PHE A 159 2.44 8.97 3.23
N SER A 160 2.34 10.05 2.46
CA SER A 160 3.05 10.18 1.19
C SER A 160 4.55 10.09 1.43
N LYS A 161 5.12 10.82 2.40
CA LYS A 161 6.57 10.74 2.68
C LYS A 161 7.01 9.36 3.17
N LEU A 162 6.24 8.71 4.05
CA LEU A 162 6.57 7.36 4.53
C LEU A 162 6.51 6.33 3.39
N LEU A 163 5.46 6.36 2.57
CA LEU A 163 5.31 5.45 1.43
C LEU A 163 6.39 5.70 0.37
N GLY A 164 6.68 6.96 0.06
CA GLY A 164 7.73 7.33 -0.87
C GLY A 164 9.11 6.89 -0.39
N LEU A 165 9.43 7.07 0.89
CA LEU A 165 10.66 6.56 1.50
C LEU A 165 10.73 5.03 1.44
N PHE A 166 9.64 4.34 1.76
CA PHE A 166 9.57 2.88 1.70
C PHE A 166 9.82 2.36 0.29
N LEU A 167 9.08 2.87 -0.70
CA LEU A 167 9.19 2.45 -2.08
C LEU A 167 10.56 2.81 -2.69
N SER A 168 11.11 3.99 -2.39
CA SER A 168 12.43 4.37 -2.90
C SER A 168 13.52 3.45 -2.37
N GLN A 169 13.48 3.15 -1.07
CA GLN A 169 14.46 2.28 -0.44
C GLN A 169 14.30 0.82 -0.89
N SER A 170 13.09 0.37 -1.26
CA SER A 170 12.88 -0.97 -1.79
C SER A 170 13.45 -1.11 -3.20
N VAL A 171 13.26 -0.13 -4.09
CA VAL A 171 13.87 -0.18 -5.44
C VAL A 171 15.36 0.16 -5.46
N GLY A 172 15.99 0.36 -4.30
CA GLY A 172 17.43 0.61 -4.15
C GLY A 172 17.86 2.04 -4.44
N TYR A 173 16.93 3.01 -4.48
CA TYR A 173 17.28 4.41 -4.66
C TYR A 173 17.95 4.96 -3.41
N THR A 174 19.21 5.35 -3.56
CA THR A 174 20.02 5.90 -2.48
C THR A 174 19.95 7.42 -2.41
N ASN A 175 19.78 8.09 -3.56
CA ASN A 175 19.67 9.54 -3.69
C ASN A 175 18.20 9.96 -3.82
N LEU A 176 17.68 10.63 -2.79
CA LEU A 176 16.33 11.18 -2.65
C LEU A 176 16.35 12.72 -2.60
N SER A 177 17.33 13.36 -3.24
CA SER A 177 17.43 14.82 -3.32
C SER A 177 16.33 15.48 -4.17
N LYS A 178 15.72 14.72 -5.10
CA LYS A 178 14.67 15.19 -6.00
C LYS A 178 13.41 14.34 -5.88
N VAL A 179 12.52 14.77 -4.99
CA VAL A 179 11.17 14.19 -4.82
C VAL A 179 10.11 15.26 -5.04
N TYR A 180 9.20 15.00 -5.97
CA TYR A 180 8.12 15.89 -6.35
C TYR A 180 6.82 15.42 -5.74
N PHE A 181 6.08 16.28 -5.03
CA PHE A 181 4.76 15.98 -4.46
C PHE A 181 3.68 16.77 -5.20
N GLY A 182 3.34 16.31 -6.39
CA GLY A 182 2.23 16.83 -7.20
C GLY A 182 2.39 18.28 -7.67
N ASN A 183 3.62 18.78 -7.59
CA ASN A 183 3.99 20.14 -7.95
C ASN A 183 5.36 20.14 -8.64
N SER A 184 5.73 21.26 -9.26
CA SER A 184 6.96 21.42 -10.03
C SER A 184 8.21 21.65 -9.17
N THR A 185 8.06 21.85 -7.86
CA THR A 185 9.17 22.11 -6.95
C THR A 185 9.63 20.81 -6.28
N ALA A 186 10.86 20.41 -6.59
CA ALA A 186 11.48 19.29 -5.91
C ALA A 186 11.70 19.60 -4.41
N THR A 187 11.49 18.57 -3.60
CA THR A 187 11.87 18.52 -2.19
C THR A 187 12.86 17.38 -1.98
N SER A 188 13.71 17.49 -0.97
CA SER A 188 14.61 16.42 -0.57
C SER A 188 13.97 15.57 0.52
N LEU A 189 14.15 14.25 0.46
CA LEU A 189 13.87 13.34 1.57
C LEU A 189 15.15 12.82 2.24
N GLU A 190 16.33 13.35 1.87
CA GLU A 190 17.62 12.91 2.40
C GLU A 190 17.76 13.15 3.90
N ASP A 191 17.21 14.25 4.39
CA ASP A 191 17.24 14.62 5.80
C ASP A 191 16.18 13.87 6.64
N ILE A 192 15.26 13.15 5.99
CA ILE A 192 14.22 12.33 6.62
C ILE A 192 14.65 10.86 6.68
N LYS A 193 15.35 10.39 5.65
CA LYS A 193 15.80 8.99 5.49
C LYS A 193 16.50 8.39 6.73
N PRO A 194 17.41 9.09 7.45
CA PRO A 194 18.05 8.54 8.65
C PRO A 194 17.09 8.15 9.78
N TYR A 195 15.90 8.75 9.84
CA TYR A 195 14.90 8.50 10.87
C TYR A 195 13.96 7.33 10.54
N TYR A 196 13.84 7.00 9.24
CA TYR A 196 12.89 6.01 8.72
C TYR A 196 13.60 5.06 7.75
N LEU A 197 14.73 4.51 8.20
CA LEU A 197 15.48 3.53 7.44
C LEU A 197 14.68 2.24 7.28
N MET A 198 14.77 1.65 6.09
CA MET A 198 14.32 0.29 5.86
C MET A 198 14.99 -0.63 6.90
N PRO A 199 14.22 -1.50 7.58
CA PRO A 199 14.78 -2.47 8.51
C PRO A 199 15.68 -3.50 7.82
N ALA A 200 16.60 -4.12 8.56
CA ALA A 200 17.52 -5.11 8.02
C ALA A 200 16.81 -6.42 7.65
N GLU A 201 15.77 -6.79 8.40
CA GLU A 201 14.91 -7.95 8.11
C GLU A 201 14.13 -7.80 6.79
N MET A 202 14.01 -6.58 6.26
CA MET A 202 13.40 -6.29 4.97
C MET A 202 14.43 -6.26 3.83
N ASN A 203 15.69 -6.63 4.06
CA ASN A 203 16.73 -6.67 3.03
C ASN A 203 16.34 -7.39 1.73
N PRO A 204 15.53 -8.47 1.71
CA PRO A 204 15.15 -9.11 0.46
C PRO A 204 14.56 -8.14 -0.56
N ILE A 205 13.84 -7.10 -0.12
CA ILE A 205 13.19 -6.17 -1.05
C ILE A 205 14.12 -5.13 -1.66
N ARG A 206 15.37 -4.96 -1.17
CA ARG A 206 16.29 -3.88 -1.58
C ARG A 206 16.99 -4.10 -2.92
N SER A 207 16.42 -4.91 -3.81
CA SER A 207 16.97 -5.14 -5.14
C SER A 207 16.11 -4.43 -6.19
N PRO A 208 16.69 -3.59 -7.06
CA PRO A 208 15.99 -3.07 -8.23
C PRO A 208 15.55 -4.16 -9.21
N GLU A 209 16.14 -5.36 -9.12
CA GLU A 209 15.85 -6.49 -9.99
C GLU A 209 14.51 -7.14 -9.61
N GLY A 210 13.57 -7.14 -10.56
CA GLY A 210 12.25 -7.76 -10.42
C GLY A 210 11.09 -6.77 -10.22
N PHE A 211 11.34 -5.55 -9.74
CA PHE A 211 10.32 -4.51 -9.70
C PHE A 211 10.05 -4.06 -11.14
N GLY A 212 8.83 -4.32 -11.62
CA GLY A 212 8.44 -4.09 -13.00
C GLY A 212 8.75 -2.65 -13.43
N SER A 213 9.45 -2.50 -14.54
CA SER A 213 9.78 -1.19 -15.10
C SER A 213 9.01 -0.93 -16.39
N ILE A 214 8.44 0.26 -16.50
CA ILE A 214 7.90 0.78 -17.75
C ILE A 214 9.07 1.41 -18.53
N THR A 215 9.24 1.02 -19.80
CA THR A 215 10.36 1.48 -20.64
C THR A 215 9.92 2.25 -21.88
N LYS A 216 8.61 2.27 -22.23
CA LYS A 216 8.15 2.83 -23.51
C LYS A 216 6.64 3.06 -23.60
N TYR A 217 6.13 4.20 -23.12
CA TYR A 217 4.77 4.68 -23.44
C TYR A 217 4.67 6.20 -23.28
N ASN A 218 3.88 6.84 -24.14
CA ASN A 218 3.55 8.26 -24.02
C ASN A 218 2.54 8.51 -22.88
N TYR A 219 1.78 7.49 -22.42
CA TYR A 219 0.76 7.61 -21.36
C TYR A 219 0.51 6.27 -20.64
N PHE A 220 0.39 6.29 -19.30
CA PHE A 220 -0.12 5.16 -18.52
C PHE A 220 -0.94 5.67 -17.31
N GLN A 221 -1.96 4.90 -16.91
CA GLN A 221 -2.79 5.24 -15.76
C GLN A 221 -2.09 4.84 -14.47
N VAL A 222 -2.10 5.75 -13.49
CA VAL A 222 -1.57 5.50 -12.13
C VAL A 222 -2.72 5.42 -11.16
N TYR A 223 -2.92 4.25 -10.55
CA TYR A 223 -3.93 4.05 -9.51
C TYR A 223 -3.44 4.56 -8.15
N PRO A 224 -4.34 4.96 -7.24
CA PRO A 224 -3.99 5.30 -5.86
C PRO A 224 -3.06 4.25 -5.21
N SER A 225 -2.11 4.67 -4.39
CA SER A 225 -0.97 3.90 -3.84
C SER A 225 -0.13 3.04 -4.79
N SER A 226 -0.48 2.93 -6.07
CA SER A 226 0.28 2.12 -7.02
C SER A 226 1.58 2.79 -7.37
N ALA A 227 2.63 1.97 -7.52
CA ALA A 227 3.96 2.44 -7.79
C ALA A 227 4.50 1.84 -9.09
N TYR A 228 5.22 2.63 -9.87
CA TYR A 228 5.84 2.21 -11.13
C TYR A 228 7.26 2.72 -11.18
N ARG A 229 8.18 1.83 -11.55
CA ARG A 229 9.53 2.22 -11.94
C ARG A 229 9.52 2.57 -13.42
N VAL A 230 10.08 3.71 -13.80
CA VAL A 230 10.03 4.21 -15.17
C VAL A 230 11.42 4.62 -15.62
N LYS A 231 11.92 3.95 -16.65
CA LYS A 231 13.22 4.26 -17.23
C LYS A 231 13.05 5.37 -18.26
N GLY A 232 13.60 6.55 -17.99
CA GLY A 232 13.47 7.72 -18.85
C GLY A 232 13.82 9.03 -18.13
N SER A 233 13.83 10.13 -18.89
CA SER A 233 13.99 11.48 -18.36
C SER A 233 12.63 12.06 -17.96
N ILE A 234 12.52 12.58 -16.74
CA ILE A 234 11.38 13.42 -16.33
C ILE A 234 11.64 14.88 -16.74
N SER A 235 10.66 15.47 -17.38
CA SER A 235 10.51 16.91 -17.57
C SER A 235 9.07 17.28 -17.20
N GLY A 236 8.89 18.36 -16.44
CA GLY A 236 7.58 18.97 -16.16
C GLY A 236 6.51 18.06 -15.54
N ILE A 237 6.65 17.69 -14.26
CA ILE A 237 5.52 17.12 -13.51
C ILE A 237 4.53 18.26 -13.23
N SER A 238 3.43 18.27 -13.98
CA SER A 238 2.27 19.11 -13.71
C SER A 238 1.02 18.25 -13.74
N GLY A 239 0.14 18.38 -12.75
CA GLY A 239 -1.25 17.95 -12.97
C GLY A 239 -1.98 17.30 -11.80
N SER A 240 -1.33 16.85 -10.72
CA SER A 240 -2.08 16.25 -9.61
C SER A 240 -1.34 16.35 -8.29
N LYS A 241 -1.99 16.87 -7.24
CA LYS A 241 -1.47 16.93 -5.85
C LYS A 241 -1.15 15.55 -5.27
N ASP A 242 -1.66 14.50 -5.92
CA ASP A 242 -1.59 13.13 -5.44
C ASP A 242 -0.40 12.38 -6.04
N LEU A 243 0.25 12.92 -7.07
CA LEU A 243 1.41 12.28 -7.69
C LEU A 243 2.68 12.49 -6.86
N VAL A 244 3.47 11.44 -6.68
CA VAL A 244 4.84 11.54 -6.19
C VAL A 244 5.81 10.90 -7.16
N ALA A 245 6.83 11.66 -7.56
CA ALA A 245 7.93 11.16 -8.37
C ALA A 245 9.25 11.30 -7.62
N ILE A 246 10.00 10.20 -7.54
CA ILE A 246 11.35 10.15 -7.00
C ILE A 246 12.31 9.94 -8.16
N VAL A 247 13.23 10.87 -8.39
CA VAL A 247 14.08 10.89 -9.58
C VAL A 247 15.51 10.49 -9.26
N SER A 248 16.06 9.57 -10.05
CA SER A 248 17.48 9.28 -10.18
C SER A 248 17.99 9.73 -11.57
N ASP A 249 19.29 9.65 -11.82
CA ASP A 249 19.95 10.24 -13.01
C ASP A 249 19.33 9.81 -14.37
N SER A 250 18.67 8.64 -14.45
CA SER A 250 18.04 8.14 -15.68
C SER A 250 16.74 7.34 -15.48
N ASP A 251 16.22 7.31 -14.25
CA ASP A 251 15.13 6.41 -13.84
C ASP A 251 14.36 7.08 -12.71
N PHE A 252 13.06 6.85 -12.63
CA PHE A 252 12.24 7.40 -11.57
C PHE A 252 11.21 6.41 -11.06
N LEU A 253 10.82 6.61 -9.81
CA LEU A 253 9.75 5.87 -9.17
C LEU A 253 8.57 6.82 -9.05
N LEU A 254 7.45 6.40 -9.61
CA LEU A 254 6.20 7.14 -9.59
C LEU A 254 5.20 6.43 -8.70
N TYR A 255 4.50 7.14 -7.82
CA TYR A 255 3.30 6.61 -7.19
C TYR A 255 2.23 7.69 -7.02
N ASN A 256 0.97 7.28 -6.92
CA ASN A 256 -0.16 8.18 -6.70
C ASN A 256 -0.62 8.07 -5.24
N GLY A 257 -0.21 8.96 -4.35
CA GLY A 257 -0.65 9.00 -2.95
C GLY A 257 -2.15 9.26 -2.85
N SER A 258 -2.91 8.42 -2.13
CA SER A 258 -4.36 8.64 -2.00
C SER A 258 -4.72 9.77 -1.03
N ILE A 259 -5.83 10.43 -1.35
CA ILE A 259 -6.54 11.40 -0.52
C ILE A 259 -7.07 10.68 0.73
N ILE A 260 -6.47 11.02 1.87
CA ILE A 260 -6.80 10.45 3.18
C ILE A 260 -8.20 10.86 3.72
N SER A 261 -8.92 11.71 2.98
CA SER A 261 -10.26 12.20 3.32
C SER A 261 -11.11 12.45 2.06
N GLY A 262 -11.82 11.44 1.55
CA GLY A 262 -12.81 11.63 0.48
C GLY A 262 -13.15 10.36 -0.29
N SER A 263 -14.39 10.28 -0.77
CA SER A 263 -14.92 9.16 -1.56
C SER A 263 -14.11 8.90 -2.83
N TYR A 264 -13.97 7.61 -3.15
CA TYR A 264 -13.22 7.03 -4.25
C TYR A 264 -13.58 7.63 -5.63
N GLY A 265 -12.58 8.20 -6.29
CA GLY A 265 -12.57 8.45 -7.73
C GLY A 265 -11.14 8.27 -8.23
N ALA A 266 -10.93 7.36 -9.19
CA ALA A 266 -9.63 7.21 -9.82
C ALA A 266 -9.27 8.52 -10.53
N THR A 267 -8.18 9.17 -10.14
CA THR A 267 -7.62 10.30 -10.88
C THR A 267 -6.69 9.74 -11.97
N THR A 268 -7.16 9.71 -13.21
CA THR A 268 -6.27 9.53 -14.38
C THR A 268 -5.35 10.74 -14.44
N THR A 269 -4.09 10.56 -14.07
CA THR A 269 -3.05 11.56 -14.32
C THR A 269 -2.30 11.15 -15.57
N GLU A 270 -2.42 11.93 -16.63
CA GLU A 270 -1.56 11.82 -17.80
C GLU A 270 -0.18 12.39 -17.45
N ILE A 271 0.87 11.63 -17.72
CA ILE A 271 2.24 12.13 -17.62
C ILE A 271 2.77 12.17 -19.03
N GLU A 272 2.90 13.39 -19.57
CA GLU A 272 3.57 13.59 -20.85
C GLU A 272 5.07 13.29 -20.73
N GLU A 273 5.57 12.47 -21.64
CA GLU A 273 7.00 12.39 -21.91
C GLU A 273 7.42 13.70 -22.59
N LEU A 274 7.89 14.68 -21.81
CA LEU A 274 8.37 15.98 -22.34
C LEU A 274 9.73 15.79 -23.05
N SER A 275 9.70 15.14 -24.21
CA SER A 275 10.80 15.16 -25.17
C SER A 275 10.57 16.29 -26.18
N ASN A 276 11.40 17.33 -26.11
CA ASN A 276 11.65 18.39 -27.10
C ASN A 276 10.62 18.57 -28.25
N ASN A 277 9.40 19.03 -27.95
CA ASN A 277 8.54 19.55 -29.02
C ASN A 277 7.75 20.77 -28.54
N SER A 278 7.99 21.90 -29.22
CA SER A 278 7.52 23.23 -28.85
C SER A 278 6.08 23.53 -29.24
N ASP A 279 5.30 22.58 -29.75
CA ASP A 279 3.94 22.83 -30.18
C ASP A 279 3.07 21.58 -30.01
N LEU A 280 2.29 21.53 -28.93
CA LEU A 280 1.05 20.75 -28.84
C LEU A 280 0.18 21.29 -27.71
N LYS A 281 -1.01 21.80 -28.09
CA LYS A 281 -2.09 22.12 -27.16
C LYS A 281 -2.82 20.82 -26.83
N VAL A 282 -2.81 20.40 -25.57
CA VAL A 282 -3.64 19.26 -25.13
C VAL A 282 -5.05 19.74 -24.76
N VAL A 283 -6.00 19.05 -25.39
CA VAL A 283 -7.44 19.13 -25.22
C VAL A 283 -7.82 18.27 -24.02
N CYS A 284 -8.50 18.86 -23.03
CA CYS A 284 -9.10 18.11 -21.93
C CYS A 284 -10.31 17.27 -22.43
N PRO A 285 -10.41 15.97 -22.10
CA PRO A 285 -11.68 15.27 -22.14
C PRO A 285 -12.20 15.11 -20.70
N TYR A 286 -12.84 16.15 -20.16
CA TYR A 286 -13.70 16.03 -18.98
C TYR A 286 -15.12 16.40 -19.41
N GLY A 287 -15.86 15.42 -19.93
CA GLY A 287 -17.21 15.61 -20.46
C GLY A 287 -18.13 14.41 -20.28
N ASP A 288 -17.75 13.22 -20.75
CA ASP A 288 -18.77 12.19 -21.03
C ASP A 288 -18.72 10.92 -20.17
N PHE A 289 -17.84 10.81 -19.17
CA PHE A 289 -17.73 9.56 -18.40
C PHE A 289 -18.77 9.39 -17.26
N LEU A 290 -19.70 10.33 -17.10
CA LEU A 290 -20.68 10.32 -16.00
C LEU A 290 -22.09 9.82 -16.38
N GLU A 291 -22.37 9.59 -17.67
CA GLU A 291 -23.66 9.04 -18.11
C GLU A 291 -23.69 7.52 -18.30
N GLU A 292 -22.57 6.87 -18.62
CA GLU A 292 -22.59 5.43 -18.96
C GLU A 292 -22.64 4.52 -17.73
N HIS A 293 -22.15 4.98 -16.57
CA HIS A 293 -22.18 4.19 -15.32
C HIS A 293 -23.40 4.41 -14.42
N LYS A 294 -24.24 5.43 -14.68
CA LYS A 294 -25.55 5.55 -14.00
C LYS A 294 -26.62 4.61 -14.56
N LYS A 295 -26.46 4.09 -15.79
CA LYS A 295 -27.39 3.11 -16.37
C LYS A 295 -27.27 1.69 -15.80
N ASN A 296 -26.11 1.32 -15.25
CA ASN A 296 -25.85 -0.04 -14.77
C ASN A 296 -26.05 -0.25 -13.25
N PHE A 297 -26.39 0.79 -12.49
CA PHE A 297 -26.73 0.66 -11.06
C PHE A 297 -28.24 0.56 -10.79
N ASN A 298 -29.09 1.03 -11.72
CA ASN A 298 -30.55 1.00 -11.56
C ASN A 298 -31.24 -0.27 -12.10
N SER A 299 -30.49 -1.28 -12.60
CA SER A 299 -31.07 -2.51 -13.17
C SER A 299 -30.91 -3.76 -12.30
N ARG A 300 -30.29 -3.68 -11.11
CA ARG A 300 -30.34 -4.77 -10.14
C ARG A 300 -31.52 -4.58 -9.20
N ASN A 301 -32.68 -5.05 -9.66
CA ASN A 301 -33.82 -5.35 -8.80
C ASN A 301 -33.36 -6.33 -7.71
N PHE A 302 -33.25 -5.85 -6.48
CA PHE A 302 -33.29 -6.70 -5.30
C PHE A 302 -34.69 -7.32 -5.23
N LEU A 303 -34.81 -8.57 -5.69
CA LEU A 303 -35.90 -9.44 -5.28
C LEU A 303 -35.68 -9.76 -3.81
N ILE A 304 -36.44 -9.11 -2.94
CA ILE A 304 -36.63 -9.53 -1.55
C ILE A 304 -37.56 -10.75 -1.58
N PRO A 305 -37.14 -11.95 -1.16
CA PRO A 305 -38.07 -13.04 -0.96
C PRO A 305 -38.83 -12.77 0.34
N HIS A 306 -40.04 -12.20 0.21
CA HIS A 306 -41.06 -12.32 1.23
C HIS A 306 -41.63 -13.74 1.20
N THR A 307 -41.26 -14.58 2.17
CA THR A 307 -42.15 -15.59 2.77
C THR A 307 -41.49 -16.17 4.02
N HIS A 308 -41.95 -15.79 5.21
CA HIS A 308 -42.00 -16.72 6.34
C HIS A 308 -43.46 -16.83 6.79
N ASN A 309 -44.05 -17.97 6.43
CA ASN A 309 -45.30 -18.45 6.98
C ASN A 309 -45.12 -18.68 8.49
N THR A 310 -45.88 -17.94 9.29
CA THR A 310 -46.15 -18.28 10.68
C THR A 310 -47.18 -19.40 10.72
N THR A 311 -46.72 -20.65 10.82
CA THR A 311 -47.59 -21.75 11.23
C THR A 311 -47.71 -21.70 12.76
N LYS A 312 -48.88 -21.25 13.24
CA LYS A 312 -49.30 -21.37 14.63
C LYS A 312 -49.41 -22.86 14.98
N PHE A 313 -48.60 -23.33 15.93
CA PHE A 313 -48.93 -24.52 16.71
C PHE A 313 -49.92 -24.11 17.80
N THR A 314 -51.17 -24.53 17.66
CA THR A 314 -52.12 -24.63 18.78
C THR A 314 -51.89 -25.99 19.43
N GLY A 315 -51.68 -25.99 20.75
CA GLY A 315 -51.50 -27.19 21.53
C GLY A 315 -52.78 -28.00 21.69
N GLU A 316 -52.59 -29.32 21.74
CA GLU A 316 -53.25 -30.29 22.62
C GLU A 316 -52.15 -31.21 23.17
#